data_AF-A0A7J4Q961-F1
#
_entry.id   AF-A0A7J4Q961-F1
#
_cell.length_a   1.000
_cell.length_b   1.000
_cell.length_c   1.000
_cell.angle_alpha   90.00
_cell.angle_beta   90.00
_cell.angle_gamma   90.00
#
_symmetry.space_group_name_H-M   'P 1'
#
loop_
_entity.id
_entity.type
_entity.pdbx_description
1 polymer ?
#
loop_
_entity_poly.entity_id
_entity_poly.type
_entity_poly.pdbx_seq_one_letter_code
_entity_poly.pdbx_strand_id
1 'polypeptide(L)'
;MLLIFGSYAKKTQTKNSDIDLMFIVPDGKEELFEKDVHRAAKSLPLSIHELVFSEKQFLEMVDAKKSNVGQEALKNNIILYGIETYYEMI
;
A
#
# COMPACT_ATOMS: atom_id res chain seq x y z
N MET A 1 5.03 6.14 -4.30
CA MET A 1 5.63 5.39 -3.17
C MET A 1 5.10 3.96 -3.18
N LEU A 2 5.88 3.01 -2.65
CA LEU A 2 5.48 1.61 -2.51
C LEU A 2 5.84 1.12 -1.11
N LEU A 3 4.89 0.49 -0.44
CA LEU A 3 5.10 -0.13 0.85
C LEU A 3 4.44 -1.51 0.95
N ILE A 4 4.99 -2.36 1.81
CA ILE A 4 4.33 -3.56 2.31
C ILE A 4 3.65 -3.20 3.61
N PHE A 5 2.43 -3.67 3.83
CA PHE A 5 1.75 -3.58 5.12
C PHE A 5 1.14 -4.94 5.53
N GLY A 6 0.23 -4.94 6.50
CA GLY A 6 -0.50 -6.14 6.87
C GLY A 6 0.36 -7.20 7.57
N SER A 7 0.05 -8.48 7.33
CA SER A 7 0.62 -9.60 8.10
C SER A 7 2.13 -9.76 7.92
N TYR A 8 2.65 -9.49 6.72
CA TYR A 8 4.09 -9.55 6.43
C TYR A 8 4.85 -8.43 7.13
N ALA A 9 4.33 -7.20 7.15
CA ALA A 9 4.93 -6.10 7.91
C ALA A 9 4.93 -6.37 9.42
N LYS A 10 3.88 -7.03 9.93
CA LYS A 10 3.75 -7.41 11.35
C LYS A 10 4.54 -8.66 11.75
N LYS A 11 5.14 -9.38 10.79
CA LYS A 11 5.81 -10.68 11.01
C LYS A 11 4.86 -11.77 11.56
N THR A 12 3.57 -11.68 11.26
CA THR A 12 2.52 -12.64 11.68
C THR A 12 1.94 -13.41 10.51
N GLN A 13 2.57 -13.35 9.34
CA GLN A 13 2.15 -14.05 8.13
C GLN A 13 2.23 -15.57 8.29
N THR A 14 1.35 -16.27 7.58
CA THR A 14 1.34 -17.74 7.45
C THR A 14 1.69 -18.14 6.01
N LYS A 15 1.81 -19.45 5.75
CA LYS A 15 2.07 -19.95 4.38
C LYS A 15 0.96 -19.60 3.37
N ASN A 16 -0.24 -19.30 3.85
CA ASN A 16 -1.40 -18.95 3.01
C ASN A 16 -1.69 -17.45 3.01
N SER A 17 -0.82 -16.63 3.59
CA SER A 17 -1.02 -15.18 3.67
C SER A 17 -0.62 -14.50 2.37
N ASP A 18 -1.47 -13.58 1.92
CA ASP A 18 -1.20 -12.69 0.79
C ASP A 18 -0.17 -11.62 1.18
N ILE A 19 0.56 -11.12 0.20
CA ILE A 19 1.46 -9.98 0.34
C ILE A 19 0.64 -8.71 0.05
N ASP A 20 0.32 -7.97 1.12
CA ASP A 20 -0.38 -6.69 1.01
C ASP A 20 0.59 -5.59 0.56
N LEU A 21 0.39 -5.09 -0.67
CA LEU A 21 1.15 -3.99 -1.25
C LEU A 21 0.27 -2.76 -1.36
N MET A 22 0.79 -1.61 -0.94
CA MET A 22 0.14 -0.32 -1.13
C MET A 22 1.01 0.59 -1.98
N PHE A 23 0.42 1.09 -3.05
CA PHE A 23 0.98 2.09 -3.94
C PHE A 23 0.30 3.42 -3.65
N ILE A 24 1.10 4.43 -3.33
CA ILE A 24 0.64 5.80 -3.17
C ILE A 24 1.18 6.60 -4.35
N VAL A 25 0.31 7.13 -5.20
CA VAL A 25 0.66 7.75 -6.48
C VAL A 25 0.21 9.22 -6.51
N PRO A 26 0.76 10.04 -7.43
CA PRO A 26 0.26 11.39 -7.60
C PRO A 26 -1.25 11.41 -7.94
N ASP A 27 -1.96 12.43 -7.47
CA ASP A 27 -3.39 12.61 -7.73
C ASP A 27 -3.73 12.53 -9.23
N GLY A 28 -4.77 11.78 -9.59
CA GLY A 28 -5.22 11.58 -10.97
C GLY A 28 -4.47 10.50 -11.75
N LYS A 29 -3.62 9.70 -11.09
CA LYS A 29 -2.88 8.57 -11.71
C LYS A 29 -3.35 7.19 -11.23
N GLU A 30 -4.30 7.13 -10.30
CA GLU A 30 -4.72 5.91 -9.59
C GLU A 30 -5.18 4.84 -10.57
N GLU A 31 -6.15 5.13 -11.44
CA GLU A 31 -6.77 4.15 -12.34
C GLU A 31 -5.77 3.52 -13.31
N LEU A 32 -4.88 4.35 -13.90
CA LEU A 32 -3.86 3.87 -14.81
C LEU A 32 -2.88 2.94 -14.08
N PHE A 33 -2.44 3.36 -12.90
CA PHE A 33 -1.45 2.62 -12.11
C PHE A 33 -2.03 1.32 -11.56
N GLU A 34 -3.28 1.35 -11.08
CA GLU A 34 -4.02 0.17 -10.60
C GLU A 34 -4.10 -0.92 -11.68
N LYS A 35 -4.44 -0.54 -12.91
CA LYS A 35 -4.49 -1.49 -14.03
C LYS A 35 -3.14 -2.14 -14.33
N ASP A 36 -2.06 -1.36 -14.30
CA ASP A 36 -0.72 -1.85 -14.60
C ASP A 36 -0.18 -2.74 -13.47
N VAL A 37 -0.38 -2.33 -12.22
CA VAL A 37 0.00 -3.12 -11.03
C VAL A 37 -0.80 -4.40 -10.97
N HIS A 38 -2.12 -4.38 -11.19
CA HIS A 38 -2.96 -5.57 -11.19
C HIS A 38 -2.46 -6.61 -12.20
N ARG A 39 -2.12 -6.16 -13.42
CA ARG A 39 -1.56 -7.03 -14.46
C ARG A 39 -0.21 -7.62 -14.04
N ALA A 40 0.67 -6.81 -13.46
CA ALA A 40 1.97 -7.26 -12.98
C ALA A 40 1.82 -8.28 -11.84
N ALA A 41 0.97 -7.99 -10.85
CA ALA A 41 0.68 -8.88 -9.73
C ALA A 41 0.17 -10.24 -10.19
N LYS A 42 -0.77 -10.27 -11.14
CA LYS A 42 -1.30 -11.53 -11.72
C LYS A 42 -0.29 -12.34 -12.52
N SER A 43 0.80 -11.72 -12.99
CA SER A 43 1.86 -12.42 -13.73
C SER A 43 2.86 -13.15 -12.82
N LEU A 44 2.85 -12.83 -11.52
CA LEU A 44 3.77 -13.41 -10.55
C LEU A 44 3.18 -14.68 -9.93
N PRO A 45 4.00 -15.69 -9.61
CA PRO A 45 3.55 -16.88 -8.88
C PRO A 45 3.42 -16.61 -7.37
N LEU A 46 2.95 -15.42 -7.00
CA LEU A 46 2.80 -14.94 -5.63
C LEU A 46 1.35 -14.47 -5.43
N SER A 47 0.81 -14.71 -4.24
CA SER A 47 -0.48 -14.14 -3.87
C SER A 47 -0.26 -12.72 -3.38
N ILE A 48 -0.56 -11.75 -4.25
CA ILE A 48 -0.39 -10.32 -3.99
C ILE A 48 -1.79 -9.70 -3.92
N HIS A 49 -1.99 -8.87 -2.89
CA HIS A 49 -3.14 -8.01 -2.76
C HIS A 49 -2.66 -6.56 -2.87
N GLU A 50 -2.85 -5.98 -4.05
CA GLU A 50 -2.49 -4.61 -4.34
C GLU A 50 -3.61 -3.63 -3.96
N LEU A 51 -3.22 -2.52 -3.35
CA LEU A 51 -4.07 -1.34 -3.17
C LEU A 51 -3.36 -0.14 -3.79
N VAL A 52 -4.10 0.67 -4.55
CA VAL A 52 -3.59 1.90 -5.16
C VAL A 52 -4.43 3.06 -4.65
N PHE A 53 -3.75 4.08 -4.12
CA PHE A 53 -4.36 5.31 -3.65
C PHE A 53 -3.57 6.50 -4.18
N SER A 54 -4.24 7.63 -4.37
CA SER A 54 -3.53 8.89 -4.48
C SER A 54 -2.99 9.36 -3.13
N GLU A 55 -2.03 10.28 -3.19
CA GLU A 55 -1.52 11.00 -2.02
C GLU A 55 -2.66 11.61 -1.19
N LYS A 56 -3.62 12.28 -1.85
CA LYS A 56 -4.79 12.85 -1.16
C LYS A 56 -5.65 11.78 -0.47
N GLN A 57 -5.98 10.68 -1.17
CA GLN A 57 -6.77 9.59 -0.59
C GLN A 57 -6.06 8.95 0.61
N PHE A 58 -4.74 8.79 0.51
CA PHE A 58 -3.95 8.22 1.59
C PHE A 58 -3.96 9.11 2.83
N LEU A 59 -3.73 10.42 2.66
CA LEU A 59 -3.80 11.39 3.75
C LEU A 59 -5.19 11.41 4.41
N GLU A 60 -6.27 11.41 3.62
CA GLU A 60 -7.64 11.36 4.15
C GLU A 60 -7.89 10.09 5.01
N MET A 61 -7.32 8.95 4.62
CA MET A 61 -7.38 7.72 5.42
C MET A 61 -6.56 7.80 6.71
N VAL A 62 -5.38 8.42 6.64
CA VAL A 62 -4.51 8.66 7.80
C VAL A 62 -5.08 9.70 8.78
N ASP A 63 -5.94 10.60 8.32
CA ASP A 63 -6.60 11.58 9.21
C ASP A 63 -7.96 11.09 9.74
N ALA A 64 -8.50 10.01 9.18
CA ALA A 64 -9.80 9.51 9.57
C ALA A 64 -9.82 8.95 11.00
N LYS A 65 -10.82 9.36 11.79
CA LYS A 65 -11.03 8.91 13.19
C LYS A 65 -11.41 7.44 13.34
N LYS A 66 -11.73 6.75 12.25
CA LYS A 66 -12.11 5.33 12.23
C LYS A 66 -10.96 4.51 11.68
N SER A 67 -10.67 3.38 12.33
CA SER A 67 -9.68 2.42 11.87
C SER A 67 -9.97 2.01 10.42
N ASN A 68 -8.95 2.10 9.57
CA ASN A 68 -8.99 1.77 8.15
C ASN A 68 -7.61 1.27 7.69
N VAL A 69 -7.51 0.90 6.41
CA VAL A 69 -6.27 0.36 5.82
C VAL A 69 -5.11 1.36 5.82
N GLY A 70 -5.37 2.66 5.66
CA GLY A 70 -4.35 3.72 5.76
C GLY A 70 -3.76 3.83 7.17
N GLN A 71 -4.61 3.78 8.21
CA GLN A 71 -4.15 3.71 9.61
C GLN A 71 -3.31 2.48 9.89
N GLU A 72 -3.73 1.33 9.37
CA GLU A 72 -2.99 0.08 9.53
C GLU A 72 -1.61 0.15 8.86
N ALA A 73 -1.57 0.65 7.62
CA ALA A 73 -0.34 0.86 6.87
C ALA A 73 0.58 1.85 7.57
N LEU A 74 0.07 3.00 8.04
CA LEU A 74 0.88 3.96 8.79
C LEU A 74 1.54 3.32 10.02
N LYS A 75 0.80 2.50 10.77
CA LYS A 75 1.30 1.89 12.00
C LYS A 75 2.28 0.74 11.74
N ASN A 76 2.06 -0.06 10.70
CA ASN A 76 2.87 -1.24 10.39
C ASN A 76 3.11 -1.31 8.87
N ASN A 77 4.18 -0.66 8.43
CA ASN A 77 4.65 -0.74 7.06
C ASN A 77 6.14 -1.08 6.98
N ILE A 78 6.55 -1.51 5.79
CA ILE A 78 7.92 -1.52 5.32
C ILE A 78 7.93 -0.75 4.01
N ILE A 79 8.57 0.42 4.00
CA ILE A 79 8.66 1.25 2.79
C ILE A 79 9.69 0.64 1.85
N LEU A 80 9.24 0.26 0.65
CA LEU A 80 10.08 -0.31 -0.40
C LEU A 80 10.61 0.75 -1.37
N TYR A 81 9.85 1.82 -1.61
CA TYR A 81 10.23 2.89 -2.52
C TYR A 81 9.61 4.25 -2.12
N GLY A 82 10.43 5.31 -2.18
CA GLY A 82 10.01 6.69 -1.91
C GLY A 82 9.95 7.05 -0.42
N ILE A 83 10.95 6.62 0.37
CA ILE A 83 10.99 6.85 1.82
C ILE A 83 11.03 8.33 2.20
N GLU A 84 11.76 9.17 1.46
CA GLU A 84 11.84 10.61 1.71
C GLU A 84 10.46 11.25 1.53
N THR A 85 9.83 11.06 0.36
CA THR A 85 8.48 11.56 0.07
C THR A 85 7.44 11.07 1.07
N TYR A 86 7.56 9.83 1.55
CA TYR A 86 6.63 9.28 2.54
C TYR A 86 6.69 10.04 3.86
N TYR A 87 7.89 10.34 4.36
CA TYR A 87 8.05 11.08 5.62
C TYR A 87 7.86 12.59 5.47
N GLU A 88 7.97 13.16 4.27
CA GLU A 88 7.59 14.55 4.02
C GLU A 88 6.08 14.75 4.00
N MET A 89 5.33 13.72 3.63
CA MET A 89 3.86 13.76 3.52
C MET A 89 3.14 13.63 4.86
N ILE A 90 3.72 12.93 5.85
CA ILE A 90 3.07 12.52 7.11
C ILE A 90 3.76 13.19 8.31
#